data_AF-A0AA89BZH5-F1
#
_entry.id   AF-A0AA89BZH5-F1
#
_cell.length_a   1.000
_cell.length_b   1.000
_cell.length_c   1.000
_cell.angle_alpha   90.00
_cell.angle_beta   90.00
_cell.angle_gamma   90.00
#
_symmetry.space_group_name_H-M   'P 1'
#
loop_
_entity.id
_entity.type
_entity.pdbx_description
1 polymer ?
#
loop_
_entity_poly.entity_id
_entity_poly.type
_entity_poly.pdbx_seq_one_letter_code
_entity_poly.pdbx_strand_id
1 'polypeptide(L)' 'MYLGLSDIDIEGDWRWVDGSAMTYQNFGPTQPNDHDSFAPDGDPGADCASMKKSVWMDVHCGRNKTFFCEIIDAYP' A
#
# COMPACT_ATOMS: atom_id res chain seq x y z
N MET A 1 -4.73 2.37 7.58
CA MET A 1 -5.90 2.13 6.73
C MET A 1 -5.36 1.82 5.36
N TYR A 2 -5.76 0.71 4.72
CA TYR A 2 -5.24 0.38 3.41
C TYR A 2 -5.62 1.42 2.36
N LEU A 3 -4.67 1.62 1.46
CA LEU A 3 -4.85 2.25 0.16
C LEU A 3 -4.82 1.14 -0.89
N GLY A 4 -5.28 1.44 -2.11
CA GLY A 4 -5.16 0.52 -3.23
C GLY A 4 -3.76 0.46 -3.86
N LEU A 5 -2.69 0.73 -3.11
CA LEU A 5 -1.31 0.80 -3.61
C LEU A 5 -0.48 -0.36 -3.03
N SER A 6 0.30 -1.03 -3.88
CA SER A 6 1.18 -2.15 -3.50
C SER A 6 2.36 -2.31 -4.45
N ASP A 7 3.44 -2.94 -4.00
CA ASP A 7 4.60 -3.36 -4.80
C ASP A 7 4.82 -4.89 -4.79
N ILE A 8 3.78 -5.66 -4.44
CA ILE A 8 3.78 -7.14 -4.33
C ILE A 8 4.31 -7.91 -5.56
N ASP A 9 4.26 -7.29 -6.74
CA ASP A 9 4.80 -7.91 -7.96
C ASP A 9 6.31 -7.72 -8.09
N ILE A 10 6.81 -6.54 -7.72
CA ILE A 10 8.20 -6.10 -7.88
C ILE A 10 8.51 -5.07 -6.78
N GLU A 11 9.31 -5.47 -5.80
CA GLU A 11 9.79 -4.61 -4.71
C GLU A 11 10.29 -3.24 -5.20
N GLY A 12 9.73 -2.17 -4.64
CA GLY A 12 10.05 -0.79 -4.99
C GLY A 12 9.30 -0.23 -6.21
N ASP A 13 8.54 -1.04 -6.96
CA ASP A 13 7.66 -0.60 -8.05
C ASP A 13 6.19 -0.57 -7.61
N TRP A 14 5.81 0.53 -6.98
CA TRP A 14 4.49 0.74 -6.41
C TRP A 14 3.43 1.01 -7.49
N ARG A 15 2.35 0.23 -7.45
CA ARG A 15 1.26 0.30 -8.43
C ARG A 15 -0.09 0.40 -7.74
N TRP A 16 -0.97 1.21 -8.31
CA TRP A 16 -2.37 1.24 -7.90
C TRP A 16 -3.11 0.02 -8.47
N VAL A 17 -4.02 -0.53 -7.68
CA VAL A 17 -4.84 -1.71 -8.03
C VAL A 17 -5.77 -1.44 -9.22
N ASP A 18 -6.08 -0.18 -9.49
CA ASP A 18 -6.89 0.24 -10.64
C ASP A 18 -6.06 0.47 -11.92
N GLY A 19 -4.73 0.35 -11.84
CA GLY A 19 -3.80 0.57 -12.94
C GLY A 19 -3.55 2.04 -13.29
N SER A 20 -4.05 2.99 -12.50
CA SER A 20 -3.75 4.41 -12.68
C SER A 20 -2.26 4.69 -12.49
N ALA A 21 -1.74 5.70 -13.19
CA ALA A 21 -0.33 6.08 -13.08
C ALA A 21 -0.05 6.72 -11.73
N MET A 22 1.02 6.27 -11.06
CA MET A 22 1.47 6.87 -9.80
C MET A 22 2.14 8.22 -10.06
N THR A 23 1.34 9.29 -9.97
CA THR A 23 1.80 10.68 -10.19
C THR A 23 2.07 11.43 -8.89
N TYR A 24 1.71 10.84 -7.75
CA TYR A 24 1.88 11.41 -6.42
C TYR A 24 2.30 10.33 -5.43
N GLN A 25 3.20 10.70 -4.52
CA GLN A 25 3.64 9.86 -3.42
C GLN A 25 3.73 10.65 -2.12
N ASN A 26 3.37 10.01 -1.00
CA ASN A 26 3.37 10.62 0.33
C ASN A 26 3.82 9.65 1.42
N PHE A 27 4.81 8.83 1.09
CA PHE A 27 5.48 7.99 2.07
C PHE A 27 6.05 8.85 3.21
N GLY A 28 5.90 8.35 4.43
CA GLY A 28 6.45 9.00 5.61
C GLY A 28 8.00 9.04 5.57
N PRO A 29 8.61 9.79 6.50
CA PRO A 29 10.06 9.72 6.69
C PRO A 29 10.49 8.26 6.87
N THR A 30 11.53 7.84 6.14
CA THR A 30 12.05 6.45 6.18
C THR A 30 11.06 5.39 5.68
N GLN A 31 10.14 5.73 4.77
CA GLN A 31 9.21 4.80 4.12
C GLN A 31 9.30 4.95 2.59
N PRO A 32 8.94 3.90 1.82
CA PRO A 32 8.78 2.52 2.29
C PRO A 32 10.12 1.97 2.78
N ASN A 33 10.11 1.01 3.72
CA ASN A 33 11.36 0.47 4.27
C ASN A 33 11.40 -1.05 4.44
N ASP A 34 10.36 -1.74 3.99
CA ASP A 34 10.20 -3.18 4.11
C ASP A 34 10.36 -3.66 5.57
N HIS A 35 10.12 -2.76 6.52
CA HIS A 35 10.50 -2.98 7.92
C HIS A 35 9.30 -3.52 8.68
N ASP A 36 9.14 -4.83 8.60
CA ASP A 36 8.34 -5.54 9.58
C ASP A 36 8.67 -7.03 9.61
N SER A 37 9.29 -7.51 10.69
CA SER A 37 9.72 -8.92 10.79
C SER A 37 8.57 -9.89 11.04
N PHE A 38 7.31 -9.43 11.17
CA PHE A 38 6.15 -10.30 11.39
C PHE A 38 5.12 -10.18 10.26
N ALA A 39 5.27 -11.08 9.30
CA ALA A 39 4.31 -11.37 8.24
C ALA A 39 3.29 -12.42 8.72
N PRO A 40 2.03 -12.03 9.00
CA PRO A 40 0.99 -12.98 9.41
C PRO A 40 0.60 -13.97 8.29
N ASP A 41 0.95 -13.65 7.05
CA ASP A 41 0.68 -14.38 5.80
C ASP A 41 1.90 -15.11 5.25
N GLY A 42 3.08 -14.96 5.87
CA GLY A 42 4.33 -15.55 5.40
C GLY A 42 4.97 -14.80 4.22
N ASP A 43 4.49 -13.59 3.94
CA ASP A 43 5.09 -12.67 2.97
C ASP A 43 6.52 -12.30 3.40
N PRO A 44 7.54 -12.45 2.54
CA PRO A 44 8.89 -11.99 2.87
C PRO A 44 8.98 -10.47 3.06
N GLY A 45 8.04 -9.68 2.50
CA GLY A 45 8.09 -8.22 2.47
C GLY A 45 6.80 -7.52 2.87
N ALA A 46 6.86 -6.21 3.09
CA ALA A 46 5.77 -5.37 3.55
C ALA A 46 5.02 -4.69 2.40
N ASP A 47 4.46 -5.46 1.47
CA ASP A 47 4.16 -4.98 0.12
C ASP A 47 2.86 -4.13 -0.04
N CYS A 48 2.15 -3.84 1.04
CA CYS A 48 0.87 -3.11 1.00
C CYS A 48 0.98 -1.71 1.60
N ALA A 49 0.44 -0.69 0.92
CA ALA A 49 0.41 0.66 1.45
C ALA A 49 -0.73 0.86 2.46
N SER A 50 -0.39 1.41 3.62
CA SER A 50 -1.35 1.86 4.63
C SER A 50 -1.10 3.31 5.02
N MET A 51 -2.18 4.09 5.12
CA MET A 51 -2.13 5.44 5.67
C MET A 51 -2.16 5.41 7.21
N LYS A 52 -1.28 6.21 7.83
CA LYS A 52 -1.30 6.54 9.27
C LYS A 52 -1.19 8.05 9.43
N LYS A 53 -2.20 8.67 10.05
CA LYS A 53 -2.37 10.14 10.06
C LYS A 53 -2.48 10.69 8.64
N SER A 54 -1.43 11.34 8.14
CA SER A 54 -1.39 12.03 6.85
C SER A 54 -0.25 11.56 5.97
N VAL A 55 0.39 10.43 6.29
CA VAL A 55 1.51 9.84 5.53
C VAL A 55 1.29 8.35 5.32
N TRP A 56 1.97 7.79 4.33
CA TRP A 56 1.89 6.37 3.96
C TRP A 56 3.06 5.58 4.54
N MET A 57 2.81 4.30 4.76
CA MET A 57 3.79 3.29 5.17
C MET A 57 3.47 1.99 4.45
N ASP A 58 4.51 1.24 4.15
CA ASP A 58 4.44 -0.14 3.70
C ASP A 58 4.16 -1.05 4.91
N VAL A 59 3.36 -2.08 4.71
CA VAL A 59 2.95 -3.04 5.76
C VAL A 59 2.69 -4.40 5.12
N HIS A 60 2.90 -5.47 5.89
CA HIS A 60 2.41 -6.80 5.50
C HIS A 60 0.94 -6.81 5.10
N CYS A 61 0.67 -7.32 3.91
CA CYS A 61 -0.66 -7.37 3.30
C CYS A 61 -1.67 -8.19 4.11
N GLY A 62 -1.22 -9.26 4.76
CA GLY A 62 -2.06 -10.18 5.55
C GLY A 62 -2.60 -9.61 6.86
N ARG A 63 -2.37 -8.32 7.14
CA ARG A 63 -2.87 -7.68 8.37
C ARG A 63 -4.34 -7.30 8.23
N ASN A 64 -5.10 -7.53 9.30
CA ASN A 64 -6.44 -6.98 9.42
C ASN A 64 -6.37 -5.45 9.63
N LYS A 65 -6.79 -4.67 8.64
CA LYS A 65 -6.91 -3.20 8.72
C LYS A 65 -8.19 -2.73 8.03
N THR A 66 -8.71 -1.59 8.48
CA THR A 66 -9.71 -0.82 7.72
C THR A 66 -9.09 -0.25 6.44
N PHE A 67 -9.92 0.10 5.46
CA PHE A 67 -9.47 0.49 4.12
C PHE A 67 -10.31 1.64 3.56
N PHE A 68 -9.74 2.36 2.61
CA PHE A 68 -10.48 3.30 1.75
C PHE A 68 -10.83 2.60 0.43
N CYS A 69 -12.02 2.86 -0.08
CA CYS A 69 -12.41 2.45 -1.43
C CYS A 69 -12.51 3.68 -2.32
N GLU A 70 -12.01 3.55 -3.53
CA GLU A 70 -12.40 4.42 -4.64
C GLU A 70 -13.52 3.72 -5.41
N ILE A 71 -14.58 4.46 -5.70
CA ILE A 71 -15.59 4.03 -6.65
C ILE A 71 -15.26 4.76 -7.93
N ILE A 72 -14.92 3.99 -8.97
CA ILE A 72 -14.85 4.56 -10.30
C ILE A 72 -16.29 4.90 -10.66
N ASP A 73 -16.56 6.18 -10.88
CA ASP A 73 -17.79 6.60 -11.53
C ASP A 73 -17.73 6.05 -12.95
N ALA A 74 -18.18 4.80 -13.12
CA ALA A 74 -18.58 4.26 -14.40
C ALA A 74 -19.79 5.10 -14.82
N TYR A 75 -19.51 6.24 -15.44
CA TYR A 75 -20.35 7.13 -16.25
C TYR A 75 -21.81 6.67 -16.50
N PRO A 76 -22.78 7.59 -16.61
CA PRO A 76 -23.25 8.66 -15.74
C PRO A 76 -24.71 8.45 -15.27
#